data_AF-A0A1Q3WH47-F1
#
_entry.id   AF-A0A1Q3WH47-F1
#
_cell.length_a   1.000
_cell.length_b   1.000
_cell.length_c   1.000
_cell.angle_alpha   90.00
_cell.angle_beta   90.00
_cell.angle_gamma   90.00
#
_symmetry.space_group_name_H-M   'P 1'
#
loop_
_entity.id
_entity.type
_entity.pdbx_description
1 polymer ?
#
loop_
_entity_poly.entity_id
_entity_poly.type
_entity_poly.pdbx_seq_one_letter_code
_entity_poly.pdbx_strand_id
1 'polypeptide(L)'
;MKYFFTLMLLGMWLLASSAYAQKKSQKVYVASVGNTKAPTGAQLKRRNDEIIFQAKNKVNNLLDLLNTLTSSSLTESERNSVTQNSYLPNQNQIFYNDGVVIEDDIDPRHISSDNTADLVVDRYLRNLDLFYTKADTNTIFFSQVLTSAVIDGPEYPYIKVFFSSSFRGKHNQVESAYQPVHRVAELKAELIDGKWRTFITRLAFLRPGEGMAQLTKPTVTQEQGPSRSINSKLIPFIKTGSATDTLIINWDSQWLKIARATNEVAPLGFYRRSTTTSDKQNDISFTFSRNEKRLTFKQTDGVLTVFTKFEDPVKLIRRHRLSGWSQIAAGLLGLGASYAGYSTLQNSYNDYTAKLTSLNAEYNLWKTLTQQSGGGPPTTLSFNDYSTPGIYGVYGGGAVSSGLIVNGIRQLLKAGKMKRQYSKLATH
;
A
#
# COMPACT_ATOMS: atom_id res chain seq x y z
N MET A 1 36.52 5.74 37.14
CA MET A 1 36.97 4.79 36.09
C MET A 1 36.54 3.33 36.32
N LYS A 2 36.68 2.73 37.50
CA LYS A 2 36.36 1.29 37.73
C LYS A 2 34.94 0.88 37.31
N TYR A 3 33.92 1.71 37.54
CA TYR A 3 32.53 1.43 37.16
C TYR A 3 32.23 1.54 35.65
N PHE A 4 33.03 2.29 34.91
CA PHE A 4 32.85 2.44 33.46
C PHE A 4 33.33 1.19 32.71
N PHE A 5 34.42 0.58 33.18
CA PHE A 5 34.98 -0.64 32.60
C PHE A 5 34.07 -1.86 32.82
N THR A 6 33.45 -1.99 34.00
CA THR A 6 32.49 -3.07 34.29
C THR A 6 31.20 -2.95 33.48
N LEU A 7 30.67 -1.74 33.26
CA LEU A 7 29.51 -1.50 32.38
C LEU A 7 29.82 -1.85 30.92
N MET A 8 31.03 -1.56 30.44
CA MET A 8 31.46 -1.91 29.09
C MET A 8 31.60 -3.43 28.89
N LEU A 9 32.14 -4.14 29.88
CA LEU A 9 32.25 -5.61 29.87
C LEU A 9 30.88 -6.31 29.92
N LEU A 10 29.95 -5.81 30.73
CA LEU A 10 28.58 -6.32 30.79
C LEU A 10 27.84 -6.12 29.46
N GLY A 11 28.09 -4.98 28.80
CA GLY A 11 27.58 -4.69 27.46
C GLY A 11 28.12 -5.64 26.39
N MET A 12 29.40 -6.02 26.44
CA MET A 12 29.97 -7.01 25.53
C MET A 12 29.42 -8.42 25.78
N TRP A 13 29.15 -8.78 27.04
CA TRP A 13 28.62 -10.10 27.40
C TRP A 13 27.16 -10.29 26.96
N LEU A 14 26.32 -9.25 27.11
CA LEU A 14 24.93 -9.26 26.63
C LEU A 14 24.81 -9.30 25.10
N LEU A 15 25.85 -8.91 24.37
CA LEU A 15 25.88 -9.01 22.90
C LEU A 15 26.25 -10.42 22.40
N ALA A 16 26.91 -11.24 23.23
CA ALA A 16 27.38 -12.58 22.86
C ALA A 16 26.30 -13.68 22.98
N SER A 17 25.24 -13.47 23.77
CA SER A 17 24.24 -14.50 24.10
C SER A 17 23.12 -14.72 23.07
N SER A 18 23.13 -14.03 21.91
CA SER A 18 22.04 -14.08 20.92
C SER A 18 22.18 -15.15 19.81
N ALA A 19 23.08 -16.13 19.94
CA ALA A 19 23.52 -16.96 18.81
C ALA A 19 23.12 -18.45 18.82
N TYR A 20 22.19 -18.91 19.66
CA TYR A 20 21.65 -20.29 19.61
C TYR A 20 20.18 -20.30 19.16
N ALA A 21 19.90 -19.80 17.97
CA ALA A 21 18.61 -20.04 17.31
C ALA A 21 18.73 -21.32 16.46
N GLN A 22 18.00 -22.37 16.85
CA GLN A 22 17.89 -23.63 16.12
C GLN A 22 17.61 -23.38 14.63
N LYS A 23 18.45 -24.00 13.79
CA LYS A 23 18.48 -23.85 12.34
C LYS A 23 17.27 -24.59 11.73
N LYS A 24 16.10 -23.95 11.69
CA LYS A 24 14.96 -24.45 10.91
C LYS A 24 15.39 -24.61 9.45
N SER A 25 15.17 -25.79 8.88
CA SER A 25 15.56 -26.12 7.51
C SER A 25 14.84 -25.19 6.53
N GLN A 26 15.61 -24.62 5.60
CA GLN A 26 15.12 -23.69 4.59
C GLN A 26 14.19 -24.42 3.61
N LYS A 27 12.96 -23.93 3.40
CA LYS A 27 12.03 -24.51 2.40
C LYS A 27 12.10 -23.68 1.13
N VAL A 28 12.34 -24.34 0.00
CA VAL A 28 12.30 -23.74 -1.34
C VAL A 28 11.04 -24.21 -2.06
N TYR A 29 10.32 -23.27 -2.65
CA TYR A 29 9.09 -23.51 -3.42
C TYR A 29 9.31 -23.11 -4.88
N VAL A 30 8.82 -23.92 -5.82
CA VAL A 30 8.85 -23.67 -7.27
C VAL A 30 7.42 -23.62 -7.77
N ALA A 31 7.00 -22.52 -8.39
CA ALA A 31 5.66 -22.38 -8.96
C ALA A 31 5.68 -22.58 -10.48
N SER A 32 4.77 -23.42 -10.99
CA SER A 32 4.56 -23.67 -12.42
C SER A 32 3.09 -23.50 -12.79
N VAL A 33 2.81 -22.91 -13.95
CA VAL A 33 1.45 -22.70 -14.44
C VAL A 33 0.95 -23.98 -15.11
N GLY A 34 -0.16 -24.54 -14.63
CA GLY A 34 -0.81 -25.66 -15.29
C GLY A 34 -1.58 -25.19 -16.53
N ASN A 35 -1.59 -25.99 -17.60
CA ASN A 35 -2.52 -25.78 -18.70
C ASN A 35 -3.94 -26.13 -18.23
N THR A 36 -4.67 -25.16 -17.67
CA THR A 36 -6.10 -25.33 -17.43
C THR A 36 -6.81 -25.48 -18.78
N LYS A 37 -7.54 -26.59 -18.96
CA LYS A 37 -8.33 -26.81 -20.18
C LYS A 37 -9.32 -25.66 -20.33
N ALA A 38 -9.41 -25.09 -21.53
CA ALA A 38 -10.36 -24.02 -21.82
C ALA A 38 -11.79 -24.51 -21.49
N PRO A 39 -12.66 -23.62 -20.96
CA PRO A 39 -14.03 -24.00 -20.64
C PRO A 39 -14.74 -24.58 -21.87
N THR A 40 -15.47 -25.66 -21.67
CA THR A 40 -16.25 -26.29 -22.75
C THR A 40 -17.41 -25.37 -23.18
N GLY A 41 -17.93 -25.54 -24.40
CA GLY A 41 -19.02 -24.70 -24.91
C GLY A 41 -20.26 -24.65 -24.00
N ALA A 42 -20.59 -25.75 -23.32
CA ALA A 42 -21.71 -25.78 -22.37
C ALA A 42 -21.43 -24.96 -21.09
N GLN A 43 -20.20 -25.00 -20.57
CA GLN A 43 -19.79 -24.19 -19.41
C GLN A 43 -19.77 -22.71 -19.77
N LEU A 44 -19.31 -22.38 -20.97
CA LEU A 44 -19.28 -21.01 -21.48
C LEU A 44 -20.70 -20.42 -21.62
N LYS A 45 -21.63 -21.21 -22.17
CA LYS A 45 -23.04 -20.80 -22.28
C LYS A 45 -23.65 -20.52 -20.90
N ARG A 46 -23.52 -21.46 -19.95
CA ARG A 46 -24.05 -21.29 -18.59
C ARG A 46 -23.49 -20.05 -17.89
N ARG A 47 -22.18 -19.82 -18.04
CA ARG A 47 -21.50 -18.61 -17.53
C ARG A 47 -22.13 -17.35 -18.10
N ASN A 48 -22.29 -17.29 -19.43
CA ASN A 48 -22.82 -16.12 -20.10
C ASN A 48 -24.28 -15.85 -19.73
N ASP A 49 -25.11 -16.90 -19.63
CA ASP A 49 -26.50 -16.79 -19.21
C ASP A 49 -26.63 -16.22 -17.78
N GLU A 50 -25.76 -16.66 -16.86
CA GLU A 50 -25.70 -16.13 -15.48
C GLU A 50 -25.30 -14.65 -15.46
N ILE A 51 -24.28 -14.26 -16.23
CA ILE A 51 -23.84 -12.86 -16.34
C ILE A 51 -24.95 -11.98 -16.92
N ILE A 52 -25.64 -12.43 -17.97
CA ILE A 52 -26.78 -11.71 -18.58
C ILE A 52 -27.90 -11.50 -17.56
N PHE A 53 -28.25 -12.55 -16.80
CA PHE A 53 -29.26 -12.46 -15.75
C PHE A 53 -28.88 -11.44 -14.67
N GLN A 54 -27.66 -11.52 -14.16
CA GLN A 54 -27.15 -10.59 -13.14
C GLN A 54 -27.13 -9.14 -13.65
N ALA A 55 -26.73 -8.93 -14.91
CA ALA A 55 -26.68 -7.59 -15.50
C ALA A 55 -28.05 -6.94 -15.62
N LYS A 56 -29.07 -7.70 -16.06
CA LYS A 56 -30.47 -7.20 -16.08
C LYS A 56 -30.96 -6.87 -14.68
N ASN A 57 -30.71 -7.76 -13.72
CA ASN A 57 -31.09 -7.53 -12.33
C ASN A 57 -30.41 -6.28 -11.76
N LYS A 58 -29.14 -6.04 -12.12
CA LYS A 58 -28.38 -4.87 -11.67
C LYS A 58 -28.97 -3.55 -12.18
N VAL A 59 -29.48 -3.51 -13.41
CA VAL A 59 -30.19 -2.33 -13.95
C VAL A 59 -31.56 -2.13 -13.29
N ASN A 60 -32.26 -3.20 -12.90
CA ASN A 60 -33.48 -3.09 -12.09
C ASN A 60 -33.16 -2.57 -10.68
N ASN A 61 -32.09 -3.04 -10.04
CA ASN A 61 -31.66 -2.50 -8.75
C ASN A 61 -31.29 -1.02 -8.84
N LEU A 62 -30.74 -0.56 -9.97
CA LEU A 62 -30.52 0.86 -10.23
C LEU A 62 -31.86 1.61 -10.25
N LEU A 63 -32.89 1.09 -10.94
CA LEU A 63 -34.22 1.69 -10.93
C LEU A 63 -34.81 1.82 -9.53
N ASP A 64 -34.67 0.77 -8.72
CA ASP A 64 -35.15 0.75 -7.33
C ASP A 64 -34.39 1.76 -6.47
N LEU A 65 -33.07 1.86 -6.65
CA LEU A 65 -32.23 2.87 -5.99
C LEU A 65 -32.71 4.29 -6.30
N LEU A 66 -32.92 4.61 -7.58
CA LEU A 66 -33.34 5.96 -7.98
C LEU A 66 -34.72 6.30 -7.39
N ASN A 67 -35.70 5.39 -7.50
CA ASN A 67 -37.01 5.63 -6.91
C ASN A 67 -36.96 5.75 -5.37
N THR A 68 -36.13 4.93 -4.71
CA THR A 68 -35.92 4.98 -3.26
C THR A 68 -35.39 6.35 -2.84
N LEU A 69 -34.36 6.87 -3.52
CA LEU A 69 -33.79 8.19 -3.22
C LEU A 69 -34.78 9.34 -3.44
N THR A 70 -35.73 9.17 -4.36
CA THR A 70 -36.78 10.17 -4.64
C THR A 70 -38.02 10.04 -3.75
N SER A 71 -38.05 9.10 -2.81
CA SER A 71 -39.15 8.96 -1.86
C SER A 71 -39.15 10.10 -0.83
N SER A 72 -40.33 10.67 -0.55
CA SER A 72 -40.54 11.66 0.53
C SER A 72 -40.41 11.07 1.93
N SER A 73 -40.49 9.74 2.07
CA SER A 73 -40.48 9.06 3.37
C SER A 73 -39.08 8.92 4.00
N LEU A 74 -38.01 9.10 3.22
CA LEU A 74 -36.65 8.95 3.72
C LEU A 74 -36.13 10.23 4.36
N THR A 75 -35.40 10.07 5.46
CA THR A 75 -34.57 11.12 6.04
C THR A 75 -33.28 11.32 5.22
N GLU A 76 -32.61 12.45 5.42
CA GLU A 76 -31.33 12.74 4.75
C GLU A 76 -30.23 11.72 5.12
N SER A 77 -30.18 11.30 6.38
CA SER A 77 -29.21 10.29 6.86
C SER A 77 -29.41 8.94 6.17
N GLU A 78 -30.67 8.52 5.99
CA GLU A 78 -31.00 7.28 5.27
C GLU A 78 -30.62 7.39 3.79
N ARG A 79 -30.92 8.52 3.13
CA ARG A 79 -30.49 8.75 1.73
C ARG A 79 -28.98 8.72 1.56
N ASN A 80 -28.23 9.34 2.48
CA ASN A 80 -26.77 9.28 2.48
C ASN A 80 -26.27 7.83 2.63
N SER A 81 -26.89 7.04 3.52
CA SER A 81 -26.54 5.63 3.73
C SER A 81 -26.85 4.77 2.49
N VAL A 82 -28.02 4.96 1.88
CA VAL A 82 -28.41 4.28 0.63
C VAL A 82 -27.45 4.65 -0.51
N THR A 83 -27.08 5.92 -0.63
CA THR A 83 -26.12 6.42 -1.61
C THR A 83 -24.76 5.76 -1.44
N GLN A 84 -24.18 5.77 -0.24
CA GLN A 84 -22.89 5.14 0.04
C GLN A 84 -22.90 3.62 -0.21
N ASN A 85 -23.96 2.94 0.21
CA ASN A 85 -24.11 1.51 -0.01
C ASN A 85 -24.19 1.14 -1.50
N SER A 86 -24.56 2.07 -2.38
CA SER A 86 -24.62 1.80 -3.81
C SER A 86 -23.26 1.57 -4.49
N TYR A 87 -22.16 2.04 -3.89
CA TYR A 87 -20.81 1.95 -4.49
C TYR A 87 -19.71 1.43 -3.54
N LEU A 88 -19.98 1.32 -2.24
CA LEU A 88 -19.06 0.67 -1.30
C LEU A 88 -19.18 -0.87 -1.38
N PRO A 89 -18.13 -1.64 -1.08
CA PRO A 89 -18.17 -3.11 -1.08
C PRO A 89 -19.21 -3.67 -0.10
N ASN A 90 -20.37 -4.12 -0.61
CA ASN A 90 -21.42 -4.79 0.15
C ASN A 90 -22.37 -5.59 -0.78
N GLN A 91 -23.40 -6.24 -0.24
CA GLN A 91 -24.33 -7.07 -1.03
C GLN A 91 -25.23 -6.25 -1.98
N ASN A 92 -25.52 -5.00 -1.62
CA ASN A 92 -26.36 -4.05 -2.36
C ASN A 92 -25.54 -3.15 -3.30
N GLN A 93 -24.24 -3.38 -3.44
CA GLN A 93 -23.38 -2.60 -4.33
C GLN A 93 -23.88 -2.70 -5.78
N ILE A 94 -24.16 -1.54 -6.37
CA ILE A 94 -24.64 -1.40 -7.76
C ILE A 94 -23.48 -0.97 -8.67
N PHE A 95 -22.74 0.04 -8.26
CA PHE A 95 -21.60 0.59 -8.99
C PHE A 95 -20.30 -0.05 -8.54
N TYR A 96 -19.36 -0.21 -9.47
CA TYR A 96 -18.07 -0.84 -9.16
C TYR A 96 -17.28 -0.08 -8.09
N ASN A 97 -17.30 1.25 -8.13
CA ASN A 97 -16.75 2.15 -7.12
C ASN A 97 -17.39 3.55 -7.26
N ASP A 98 -16.94 4.50 -6.45
CA ASP A 98 -17.38 5.90 -6.45
C ASP A 98 -16.92 6.69 -7.69
N GLY A 99 -15.82 6.27 -8.32
CA GLY A 99 -15.26 6.87 -9.53
C GLY A 99 -15.93 6.47 -10.84
N VAL A 100 -17.03 5.70 -10.80
CA VAL A 100 -17.81 5.36 -11.99
C VAL A 100 -18.41 6.63 -12.60
N VAL A 101 -18.24 6.76 -13.92
CA VAL A 101 -18.73 7.91 -14.69
C VAL A 101 -20.17 7.70 -15.11
N ILE A 102 -21.00 8.70 -14.81
CA ILE A 102 -22.42 8.76 -15.13
C ILE A 102 -22.69 10.07 -15.89
N GLU A 103 -23.16 9.97 -17.12
CA GLU A 103 -23.62 11.14 -17.89
C GLU A 103 -24.94 11.64 -17.30
N ASP A 104 -25.02 12.91 -16.93
CA ASP A 104 -26.17 13.50 -16.25
C ASP A 104 -27.45 13.48 -17.10
N ASP A 105 -28.51 12.85 -16.58
CA ASP A 105 -29.89 12.89 -17.08
C ASP A 105 -30.87 13.45 -16.02
N ILE A 106 -30.36 14.02 -14.92
CA ILE A 106 -31.17 14.68 -13.90
C ILE A 106 -31.64 16.05 -14.39
N ASP A 107 -30.82 16.79 -15.12
CA ASP A 107 -31.26 17.99 -15.81
C ASP A 107 -32.09 17.60 -17.06
N PRO A 108 -33.37 18.01 -17.17
CA PRO A 108 -34.22 17.65 -18.31
C PRO A 108 -33.71 18.20 -19.66
N ARG A 109 -32.73 19.10 -19.67
CA ARG A 109 -32.07 19.62 -20.88
C ARG A 109 -30.99 18.67 -21.41
N HIS A 110 -30.50 17.74 -20.59
CA HIS A 110 -29.52 16.73 -21.00
C HIS A 110 -30.24 15.49 -21.55
N ILE A 111 -30.51 15.49 -22.86
CA ILE A 111 -31.26 14.41 -23.54
C ILE A 111 -30.39 13.50 -24.41
N SER A 112 -29.09 13.80 -24.56
CA SER A 112 -28.17 13.07 -25.44
C SER A 112 -26.71 13.21 -25.01
N SER A 113 -25.84 12.41 -25.61
CA SER A 113 -24.39 12.43 -25.34
C SER A 113 -23.69 13.74 -25.72
N ASP A 114 -24.27 14.53 -26.62
CA ASP A 114 -23.63 15.74 -27.15
C ASP A 114 -23.80 16.94 -26.20
N ASN A 115 -24.75 16.85 -25.26
CA ASN A 115 -25.08 17.90 -24.32
C ASN A 115 -25.34 17.31 -22.93
N THR A 116 -24.30 16.79 -22.31
CA THR A 116 -24.35 16.24 -20.95
C THR A 116 -23.04 16.50 -20.22
N ALA A 117 -23.08 16.40 -18.90
CA ALA A 117 -21.90 16.45 -18.05
C ALA A 117 -21.59 15.07 -17.49
N ASP A 118 -20.31 14.71 -17.45
CA ASP A 118 -19.84 13.52 -16.77
C ASP A 118 -19.78 13.77 -15.25
N LEU A 119 -20.53 12.98 -14.49
CA LEU A 119 -20.60 13.04 -13.04
C LEU A 119 -20.06 11.75 -12.43
N VAL A 120 -19.48 11.86 -11.24
CA VAL A 120 -19.19 10.70 -10.38
C VAL A 120 -20.46 10.26 -9.64
N VAL A 121 -20.49 9.01 -9.16
CA VAL A 121 -21.70 8.39 -8.56
C VAL A 121 -22.32 9.24 -7.46
N ASP A 122 -21.54 9.66 -6.46
CA ASP A 122 -22.06 10.46 -5.33
C ASP A 122 -22.67 11.78 -5.81
N ARG A 123 -22.02 12.47 -6.75
CA ARG A 123 -22.54 13.74 -7.30
C ARG A 123 -23.83 13.53 -8.08
N TYR A 124 -23.91 12.51 -8.93
CA TYR A 124 -25.12 12.19 -9.69
C TYR A 124 -26.31 11.89 -8.76
N LEU A 125 -26.12 11.03 -7.75
CA LEU A 125 -27.18 10.65 -6.81
C LEU A 125 -27.61 11.82 -5.89
N ARG A 126 -26.67 12.69 -5.49
CA ARG A 126 -26.99 13.93 -4.76
C ARG A 126 -27.76 14.92 -5.63
N ASN A 127 -27.38 15.07 -6.89
CA ASN A 127 -28.11 15.93 -7.82
C ASN A 127 -29.55 15.44 -8.00
N LEU A 128 -29.77 14.13 -8.09
CA LEU A 128 -31.11 13.55 -8.08
C LEU A 128 -31.89 13.95 -6.82
N ASP A 129 -31.31 13.77 -5.63
CA ASP A 129 -31.98 14.12 -4.36
C ASP A 129 -32.34 15.61 -4.26
N LEU A 130 -31.45 16.49 -4.72
CA LEU A 130 -31.62 17.94 -4.62
C LEU A 130 -32.58 18.51 -5.66
N PHE A 131 -32.46 18.05 -6.90
CA PHE A 131 -33.08 18.72 -8.04
C PHE A 131 -34.32 18.01 -8.58
N TYR A 132 -34.53 16.73 -8.27
CA TYR A 132 -35.74 16.03 -8.65
C TYR A 132 -36.83 16.16 -7.57
N THR A 133 -38.07 16.43 -7.98
CA THR A 133 -39.20 16.53 -7.04
C THR A 133 -39.53 15.16 -6.47
N LYS A 134 -39.51 15.05 -5.13
CA LYS A 134 -39.82 13.82 -4.40
C LYS A 134 -41.30 13.46 -4.48
N ALA A 135 -41.61 12.17 -4.44
CA ALA A 135 -42.97 11.65 -4.47
C ALA A 135 -43.10 10.35 -3.65
N ASP A 136 -44.29 10.10 -3.10
CA ASP A 136 -44.60 8.85 -2.37
C ASP A 136 -44.82 7.64 -3.31
N THR A 137 -44.94 7.88 -4.61
CA THR A 137 -45.10 6.85 -5.64
C THR A 137 -43.92 6.85 -6.59
N ASN A 138 -43.56 5.69 -7.15
CA ASN A 138 -42.50 5.59 -8.15
C ASN A 138 -42.77 6.50 -9.36
N THR A 139 -41.80 7.32 -9.73
CA THR A 139 -41.90 8.26 -10.86
C THR A 139 -40.83 8.05 -11.91
N ILE A 140 -39.82 7.22 -11.64
CA ILE A 140 -38.75 6.86 -12.58
C ILE A 140 -39.03 5.45 -13.09
N PHE A 141 -38.93 5.26 -14.41
CA PHE A 141 -39.24 4.00 -15.08
C PHE A 141 -38.17 3.66 -16.12
N PHE A 142 -37.72 2.40 -16.11
CA PHE A 142 -36.92 1.83 -17.18
C PHE A 142 -37.77 0.90 -18.05
N SER A 143 -37.56 0.96 -19.36
CA SER A 143 -38.23 0.11 -20.34
C SER A 143 -37.26 -0.36 -21.41
N GLN A 144 -37.69 -1.33 -22.25
CA GLN A 144 -36.88 -1.84 -23.36
C GLN A 144 -35.48 -2.33 -22.94
N VAL A 145 -35.41 -3.05 -21.81
CA VAL A 145 -34.15 -3.55 -21.26
C VAL A 145 -33.59 -4.69 -22.12
N LEU A 146 -32.56 -4.41 -22.90
CA LEU A 146 -31.90 -5.32 -23.82
C LEU A 146 -30.43 -5.50 -23.43
N THR A 147 -29.87 -6.68 -23.69
CA THR A 147 -28.50 -7.02 -23.32
C THR A 147 -27.69 -7.41 -24.53
N SER A 148 -26.45 -6.94 -24.64
CA SER A 148 -25.49 -7.46 -25.60
C SER A 148 -25.09 -8.90 -25.28
N ALA A 149 -24.34 -9.52 -26.18
CA ALA A 149 -23.55 -10.69 -25.83
C ALA A 149 -22.52 -10.33 -24.74
N VAL A 150 -22.16 -11.32 -23.91
CA VAL A 150 -21.02 -11.20 -22.98
C VAL A 150 -19.74 -11.21 -23.79
N ILE A 151 -18.92 -10.17 -23.62
CA ILE A 151 -17.61 -10.08 -24.26
C ILE A 151 -16.55 -10.40 -23.23
N ASP A 152 -15.70 -11.37 -23.54
CA ASP A 152 -14.49 -11.62 -22.78
C ASP A 152 -13.47 -10.51 -23.07
N GLY A 153 -13.54 -9.44 -22.28
CA GLY A 153 -12.56 -8.37 -22.31
C GLY A 153 -11.17 -8.84 -21.86
N PRO A 154 -10.12 -8.07 -22.17
CA PRO A 154 -8.76 -8.40 -21.72
C PRO A 154 -8.67 -8.44 -20.19
N GLU A 155 -9.48 -7.61 -19.52
CA GLU A 155 -9.39 -7.43 -18.07
C GLU A 155 -10.46 -8.13 -17.24
N TYR A 156 -11.65 -8.30 -17.83
CA TYR A 156 -12.82 -8.89 -17.23
C TYR A 156 -13.86 -9.15 -18.32
N PRO A 157 -14.73 -10.17 -18.17
CA PRO A 157 -15.94 -10.26 -18.98
C PRO A 157 -16.81 -9.03 -18.71
N TYR A 158 -17.34 -8.44 -19.76
CA TYR A 158 -18.24 -7.29 -19.65
C TYR A 158 -19.45 -7.45 -20.57
N ILE A 159 -20.48 -6.69 -20.27
CA ILE A 159 -21.77 -6.71 -20.96
C ILE A 159 -22.35 -5.30 -20.98
N LYS A 160 -23.02 -4.93 -22.08
CA LYS A 160 -23.79 -3.69 -22.14
C LYS A 160 -25.28 -3.99 -22.02
N VAL A 161 -25.97 -3.16 -21.24
CA VAL A 161 -27.43 -3.20 -21.08
C VAL A 161 -27.99 -1.89 -21.62
N PHE A 162 -28.81 -1.99 -22.64
CA PHE A 162 -29.51 -0.88 -23.29
C PHE A 162 -30.92 -0.77 -22.72
N PHE A 163 -31.36 0.45 -22.42
CA PHE A 163 -32.71 0.67 -21.90
C PHE A 163 -33.17 2.11 -22.16
N SER A 164 -34.46 2.34 -22.03
CA SER A 164 -35.09 3.66 -22.12
C SER A 164 -35.49 4.12 -20.72
N SER A 165 -34.96 5.26 -20.28
CA SER A 165 -35.24 5.87 -18.99
C SER A 165 -36.29 6.97 -19.14
N SER A 166 -37.28 7.00 -18.26
CA SER A 166 -38.33 8.01 -18.25
C SER A 166 -38.61 8.49 -16.83
N PHE A 167 -38.46 9.79 -16.63
CA PHE A 167 -38.77 10.49 -15.38
C PHE A 167 -40.13 11.17 -15.55
N ARG A 168 -41.10 10.85 -14.68
CA ARG A 168 -42.44 11.44 -14.72
C ARG A 168 -42.65 12.58 -13.71
N GLY A 169 -41.68 12.79 -12.83
CA GLY A 169 -41.67 13.90 -11.87
C GLY A 169 -41.28 15.22 -12.52
N LYS A 170 -40.92 16.19 -11.70
CA LYS A 170 -40.50 17.53 -12.12
C LYS A 170 -39.11 17.83 -11.60
N HIS A 171 -38.41 18.74 -12.27
CA HIS A 171 -37.18 19.32 -11.76
C HIS A 171 -37.53 20.55 -10.90
N ASN A 172 -36.90 20.71 -9.74
CA ASN A 172 -37.22 21.76 -8.77
C ASN A 172 -36.83 23.18 -9.24
N GLN A 173 -35.96 23.28 -10.25
CA GLN A 173 -35.41 24.56 -10.73
C GLN A 173 -35.60 24.80 -12.23
N VAL A 174 -36.05 23.80 -12.99
CA VAL A 174 -36.16 23.88 -14.46
C VAL A 174 -37.56 23.45 -14.84
N GLU A 175 -38.30 24.32 -15.53
CA GLU A 175 -39.70 24.07 -15.89
C GLU A 175 -39.88 23.09 -17.07
N SER A 176 -38.78 22.72 -17.74
CA SER A 176 -38.81 21.77 -18.85
C SER A 176 -39.22 20.37 -18.38
N ALA A 177 -40.18 19.76 -19.07
CA ALA A 177 -40.57 18.39 -18.81
C ALA A 177 -39.47 17.42 -19.25
N TYR A 178 -39.28 16.34 -18.48
CA TYR A 178 -38.39 15.25 -18.86
C TYR A 178 -38.87 14.55 -20.12
N GLN A 179 -37.93 14.22 -20.99
CA GLN A 179 -38.18 13.37 -22.15
C GLN A 179 -37.64 11.96 -21.88
N PRO A 180 -38.25 10.91 -22.45
CA PRO A 180 -37.63 9.58 -22.43
C PRO A 180 -36.28 9.61 -23.14
N VAL A 181 -35.25 9.05 -22.51
CA VAL A 181 -33.88 9.02 -23.05
C VAL A 181 -33.39 7.58 -23.16
N HIS A 182 -32.62 7.30 -24.21
CA HIS A 182 -31.98 6.00 -24.39
C HIS A 182 -30.62 5.97 -23.70
N ARG A 183 -30.41 4.96 -22.88
CA ARG A 183 -29.24 4.83 -22.02
C ARG A 183 -28.56 3.48 -22.23
N VAL A 184 -27.27 3.46 -21.92
CA VAL A 184 -26.44 2.27 -21.91
C VAL A 184 -25.72 2.18 -20.57
N ALA A 185 -25.89 1.04 -19.89
CA ALA A 185 -25.06 0.68 -18.75
C ALA A 185 -24.00 -0.32 -19.21
N GLU A 186 -22.73 -0.01 -18.97
CA GLU A 186 -21.63 -0.97 -19.13
C GLU A 186 -21.39 -1.64 -17.79
N LEU A 187 -21.35 -2.97 -17.78
CA LEU A 187 -21.15 -3.74 -16.57
C LEU A 187 -19.95 -4.67 -16.68
N LYS A 188 -19.13 -4.66 -15.64
CA LYS A 188 -18.09 -5.65 -15.39
C LYS A 188 -18.69 -6.86 -14.68
N ALA A 189 -18.29 -8.07 -15.08
CA ALA A 189 -18.64 -9.30 -14.38
C ALA A 189 -17.42 -9.85 -13.61
N GLU A 190 -17.62 -10.20 -12.34
CA GLU A 190 -16.61 -10.80 -11.45
C GLU A 190 -17.15 -12.08 -10.82
N LEU A 191 -16.28 -13.06 -10.58
CA LEU A 191 -16.64 -14.32 -9.93
C LEU A 191 -16.31 -14.21 -8.44
N ILE A 192 -17.31 -13.91 -7.61
CA ILE A 192 -17.15 -13.71 -6.17
C ILE A 192 -17.80 -14.89 -5.44
N ASP A 193 -17.03 -15.58 -4.60
CA ASP A 193 -17.47 -16.77 -3.86
C ASP A 193 -18.11 -17.84 -4.75
N GLY A 194 -17.55 -18.03 -5.96
CA GLY A 194 -18.01 -19.00 -6.94
C GLY A 194 -19.31 -18.62 -7.66
N LYS A 195 -19.81 -17.39 -7.50
CA LYS A 195 -21.00 -16.87 -8.20
C LYS A 195 -20.65 -15.64 -9.03
N TRP A 196 -21.24 -15.51 -10.22
CA TRP A 196 -21.03 -14.31 -11.01
C TRP A 196 -21.81 -13.15 -10.41
N ARG A 197 -21.15 -12.00 -10.30
CA ARG A 197 -21.74 -10.72 -9.92
C ARG A 197 -21.38 -9.68 -10.95
N THR A 198 -22.28 -8.74 -11.20
CA THR A 198 -22.06 -7.65 -12.14
C THR A 198 -22.12 -6.30 -11.45
N PHE A 199 -21.29 -5.37 -11.89
CA PHE A 199 -21.21 -4.01 -11.35
C PHE A 199 -21.21 -3.00 -12.49
N ILE A 200 -21.97 -1.92 -12.35
CA ILE A 200 -21.98 -0.84 -13.34
C ILE A 200 -20.64 -0.11 -13.29
N THR A 201 -19.96 -0.01 -14.44
CA THR A 201 -18.69 0.70 -14.62
C THR A 201 -18.85 2.00 -15.42
N ARG A 202 -19.96 2.15 -16.15
CA ARG A 202 -20.34 3.36 -16.89
C ARG A 202 -21.85 3.41 -17.06
N LEU A 203 -22.45 4.60 -16.91
CA LEU A 203 -23.85 4.84 -17.27
C LEU A 203 -23.93 6.07 -18.18
N ALA A 204 -24.50 5.92 -19.36
CA ALA A 204 -24.38 6.93 -20.41
C ALA A 204 -25.58 6.98 -21.34
N PHE A 205 -25.70 8.06 -22.11
CA PHE A 205 -26.60 8.12 -23.26
C PHE A 205 -26.14 7.16 -24.36
N LEU A 206 -27.12 6.61 -25.07
CA LEU A 206 -26.88 5.80 -26.25
C LEU A 206 -26.28 6.65 -27.37
N ARG A 207 -25.06 6.34 -27.81
CA ARG A 207 -24.41 7.04 -28.93
C ARG A 207 -24.82 6.44 -30.28
N PRO A 208 -24.84 7.23 -31.37
CA PRO A 208 -25.02 6.70 -32.73
C PRO A 208 -23.97 5.63 -33.05
N GLY A 209 -24.41 4.46 -33.52
CA GLY A 209 -23.54 3.31 -33.82
C GLY A 209 -23.24 2.40 -32.63
N GLU A 210 -23.53 2.81 -31.40
CA GLU A 210 -23.43 1.97 -30.20
C GLU A 210 -24.68 1.07 -30.09
N GLY A 211 -24.81 0.11 -31.02
CA GLY A 211 -25.92 -0.84 -31.05
C GLY A 211 -25.54 -2.23 -30.54
N MET A 212 -26.51 -3.16 -30.55
CA MET A 212 -26.31 -4.59 -30.27
C MET A 212 -25.24 -5.25 -31.16
N ALA A 213 -24.88 -4.62 -32.29
CA ALA A 213 -24.00 -5.18 -33.32
C ALA A 213 -22.52 -4.79 -33.20
N GLN A 214 -22.17 -3.69 -32.52
CA GLN A 214 -20.77 -3.24 -32.41
C GLN A 214 -20.49 -2.65 -31.03
N LEU A 215 -19.90 -3.48 -30.16
CA LEU A 215 -19.31 -3.01 -28.91
C LEU A 215 -17.83 -2.69 -29.18
N THR A 216 -17.50 -1.40 -29.23
CA THR A 216 -16.11 -0.94 -29.11
C THR A 216 -15.59 -1.30 -27.73
N LYS A 217 -14.32 -1.72 -27.66
CA LYS A 217 -13.63 -2.06 -26.41
C LYS A 217 -13.83 -0.91 -25.40
N PRO A 218 -14.12 -1.19 -24.12
CA PRO A 218 -14.22 -0.14 -23.12
C PRO A 218 -12.94 0.72 -23.16
N THR A 219 -13.11 2.04 -23.14
CA THR A 219 -11.98 2.96 -23.05
C THR A 219 -11.50 2.93 -21.61
N VAL A 220 -10.69 1.92 -21.28
CA VAL A 220 -9.91 1.92 -20.05
C VAL A 220 -8.81 2.97 -20.26
N THR A 221 -8.87 4.06 -19.51
CA THR A 221 -7.80 5.06 -19.44
C THR A 221 -6.49 4.31 -19.22
N GLN A 222 -5.60 4.36 -20.23
CA GLN A 222 -4.41 3.51 -20.36
C GLN A 222 -3.70 3.26 -19.02
N GLU A 223 -3.77 2.02 -18.53
CA GLU A 223 -2.87 1.57 -17.49
C GLU A 223 -1.60 0.99 -18.12
N GLN A 224 -0.47 1.60 -17.77
CA GLN A 224 0.86 1.14 -18.13
C GLN A 224 1.10 -0.28 -17.59
N GLY A 225 0.92 -1.28 -18.45
CA GLY A 225 1.32 -2.65 -18.17
C GLY A 225 2.85 -2.80 -18.09
N PRO A 226 3.37 -3.79 -17.33
CA PRO A 226 4.80 -3.92 -17.10
C PRO A 226 5.58 -4.27 -18.38
N SER A 227 6.69 -3.55 -18.62
CA SER A 227 7.55 -3.60 -19.82
C SER A 227 8.66 -4.67 -19.79
N ARG A 228 8.41 -5.88 -19.25
CA ARG A 228 9.48 -6.89 -19.12
C ARG A 228 9.42 -8.02 -20.17
N SER A 229 10.60 -8.45 -20.60
CA SER A 229 10.83 -9.50 -21.61
C SER A 229 10.64 -10.92 -21.06
N ILE A 230 10.14 -11.83 -21.91
CA ILE A 230 9.73 -13.23 -21.67
C ILE A 230 10.86 -14.19 -21.20
N ASN A 231 12.13 -13.74 -21.11
CA ASN A 231 13.27 -14.56 -20.69
C ASN A 231 14.01 -13.97 -19.48
N SER A 232 13.29 -13.64 -18.40
CA SER A 232 13.93 -13.02 -17.24
C SER A 232 14.64 -14.06 -16.35
N LYS A 233 15.81 -13.71 -15.81
CA LYS A 233 16.52 -14.51 -14.80
C LYS A 233 15.58 -14.87 -13.64
N LEU A 234 15.74 -16.08 -13.09
CA LEU A 234 14.99 -16.57 -11.92
C LEU A 234 14.94 -15.52 -10.81
N ILE A 235 13.73 -15.13 -10.38
CA ILE A 235 13.53 -14.11 -9.35
C ILE A 235 13.12 -14.78 -8.03
N PRO A 236 13.92 -14.65 -6.96
CA PRO A 236 13.55 -15.14 -5.65
C PRO A 236 12.62 -14.16 -4.92
N PHE A 237 11.66 -14.71 -4.19
CA PHE A 237 10.76 -13.99 -3.28
C PHE A 237 10.84 -14.62 -1.89
N ILE A 238 10.68 -13.80 -0.83
CA ILE A 238 10.72 -14.27 0.56
C ILE A 238 9.33 -14.16 1.17
N LYS A 239 8.90 -15.20 1.90
CA LYS A 239 7.62 -15.19 2.61
C LYS A 239 7.62 -14.12 3.70
N THR A 240 6.57 -13.31 3.74
CA THR A 240 6.38 -12.32 4.81
C THR A 240 6.29 -13.04 6.17
N GLY A 241 7.13 -12.65 7.12
CA GLY A 241 7.21 -13.29 8.44
C GLY A 241 8.10 -14.54 8.53
N SER A 242 8.72 -14.99 7.44
CA SER A 242 9.68 -16.11 7.45
C SER A 242 10.89 -15.79 6.57
N ALA A 243 12.04 -15.53 7.19
CA ALA A 243 13.27 -15.18 6.48
C ALA A 243 13.92 -16.37 5.73
N THR A 244 13.42 -17.59 5.94
CA THR A 244 13.98 -18.81 5.35
C THR A 244 13.16 -19.32 4.17
N ASP A 245 11.88 -19.04 4.10
CA ASP A 245 11.04 -19.60 3.04
C ASP A 245 11.19 -18.76 1.76
N THR A 246 11.73 -19.39 0.73
CA THR A 246 12.07 -18.76 -0.55
C THR A 246 11.24 -19.37 -1.67
N LEU A 247 10.64 -18.53 -2.50
CA LEU A 247 9.92 -18.91 -3.71
C LEU A 247 10.73 -18.45 -4.92
N ILE A 248 10.97 -19.34 -5.86
CA ILE A 248 11.62 -19.00 -7.13
C ILE A 248 10.57 -19.04 -8.22
N ILE A 249 10.38 -17.92 -8.92
CA ILE A 249 9.49 -17.83 -10.09
C ILE A 249 10.34 -17.77 -11.35
N ASN A 250 10.03 -18.67 -12.29
CA ASN A 250 10.50 -18.58 -13.66
C ASN A 250 9.43 -17.87 -14.49
N TRP A 251 9.71 -16.63 -14.90
CA TRP A 251 8.78 -15.83 -15.69
C TRP A 251 8.85 -16.27 -17.16
N ASP A 252 8.01 -17.21 -17.54
CA ASP A 252 7.80 -17.59 -18.93
C ASP A 252 6.63 -16.82 -19.57
N SER A 253 6.33 -17.15 -20.83
CA SER A 253 5.22 -16.54 -21.56
C SER A 253 3.85 -16.80 -20.90
N GLN A 254 3.71 -17.86 -20.10
CA GLN A 254 2.46 -18.16 -19.38
C GLN A 254 2.31 -17.25 -18.16
N TRP A 255 3.39 -17.00 -17.42
CA TRP A 255 3.39 -16.03 -16.32
C TRP A 255 3.13 -14.59 -16.78
N LEU A 256 3.57 -14.22 -17.98
CA LEU A 256 3.20 -12.93 -18.56
C LEU A 256 1.72 -12.85 -18.90
N LYS A 257 1.09 -13.95 -19.33
CA LYS A 257 -0.37 -14.01 -19.47
C LYS A 257 -1.05 -13.85 -18.12
N ILE A 258 -0.50 -14.40 -17.04
CA ILE A 258 -1.03 -14.25 -15.67
C ILE A 258 -0.85 -12.84 -15.12
N ALA A 259 0.34 -12.26 -15.23
CA ALA A 259 0.63 -10.91 -14.74
C ALA A 259 -0.11 -9.83 -15.54
N ARG A 260 -0.53 -10.14 -16.78
CA ARG A 260 -1.40 -9.30 -17.59
C ARG A 260 -2.88 -9.69 -17.47
N ALA A 261 -3.20 -10.86 -16.92
CA ALA A 261 -4.57 -11.28 -16.65
C ALA A 261 -5.02 -10.59 -15.36
N THR A 262 -5.99 -9.71 -15.48
CA THR A 262 -6.62 -9.05 -14.32
C THR A 262 -7.90 -9.79 -13.87
N ASN A 263 -8.19 -10.97 -14.44
CA ASN A 263 -9.26 -11.85 -14.02
C ASN A 263 -8.87 -12.61 -12.72
N GLU A 264 -9.81 -12.80 -11.78
CA GLU A 264 -9.63 -13.74 -10.65
C GLU A 264 -9.61 -15.22 -11.07
N VAL A 265 -9.97 -15.52 -12.32
CA VAL A 265 -9.63 -16.82 -12.94
C VAL A 265 -8.16 -16.79 -13.34
N ALA A 266 -7.28 -16.61 -12.36
CA ALA A 266 -5.88 -16.93 -12.52
C ALA A 266 -5.81 -18.41 -12.93
N PRO A 267 -5.04 -18.80 -13.96
CA PRO A 267 -4.83 -20.20 -14.23
C PRO A 267 -4.33 -20.87 -12.94
N LEU A 268 -5.01 -21.94 -12.55
CA LEU A 268 -4.57 -22.79 -11.45
C LEU A 268 -3.18 -23.30 -11.82
N GLY A 269 -2.20 -22.76 -11.12
CA GLY A 269 -0.85 -23.26 -11.10
C GLY A 269 -0.66 -24.12 -9.86
N PHE A 270 0.43 -24.85 -9.85
CA PHE A 270 0.82 -25.69 -8.73
C PHE A 270 2.18 -25.21 -8.29
N TYR A 271 2.46 -25.32 -6.99
CA TYR A 271 3.82 -25.15 -6.49
C TYR A 271 4.34 -26.46 -5.91
N ARG A 272 5.58 -26.80 -6.25
CA ARG A 272 6.29 -27.96 -5.69
C ARG A 272 7.32 -27.48 -4.68
N ARG A 273 7.37 -28.12 -3.52
CA ARG A 273 8.47 -27.94 -2.56
C ARG A 273 9.70 -28.68 -3.08
N SER A 274 10.81 -27.98 -3.30
CA SER A 274 11.97 -28.53 -4.05
C SER A 274 12.70 -29.68 -3.35
N THR A 275 12.46 -29.90 -2.06
CA THR A 275 13.22 -30.87 -1.24
C THR A 275 12.45 -32.12 -0.88
N THR A 276 11.22 -32.29 -1.37
CA THR A 276 10.42 -33.50 -1.09
C THR A 276 10.18 -34.23 -2.41
N THR A 277 10.69 -35.46 -2.49
CA THR A 277 10.37 -36.46 -3.53
C THR A 277 8.88 -36.84 -3.58
N SER A 278 8.04 -36.24 -2.74
CA SER A 278 6.60 -36.38 -2.81
C SER A 278 6.04 -35.61 -4.01
N ASP A 279 5.31 -36.32 -4.88
CA ASP A 279 4.57 -35.77 -6.01
C ASP A 279 3.25 -35.08 -5.60
N LYS A 280 3.03 -34.83 -4.30
CA LYS A 280 1.86 -34.08 -3.84
C LYS A 280 1.97 -32.62 -4.27
N GLN A 281 1.28 -32.30 -5.35
CA GLN A 281 1.03 -30.94 -5.82
C GLN A 281 -0.18 -30.38 -5.07
N ASN A 282 -0.05 -29.17 -4.55
CA ASN A 282 -1.19 -28.43 -3.99
C ASN A 282 -1.63 -27.37 -5.00
N ASP A 283 -2.92 -27.40 -5.35
CA ASP A 283 -3.58 -26.44 -6.21
C ASP A 283 -3.68 -25.10 -5.48
N ILE A 284 -3.28 -24.03 -6.14
CA ILE A 284 -3.35 -22.67 -5.58
C ILE A 284 -3.74 -21.68 -6.67
N SER A 285 -4.48 -20.65 -6.27
CA SER A 285 -4.72 -19.48 -7.12
C SER A 285 -3.71 -18.38 -6.79
N PHE A 286 -3.29 -17.67 -7.82
CA PHE A 286 -2.26 -16.63 -7.74
C PHE A 286 -2.91 -15.29 -7.97
N THR A 287 -2.66 -14.33 -7.10
CA THR A 287 -3.07 -12.94 -7.33
C THR A 287 -1.84 -12.06 -7.28
N PHE A 288 -1.49 -11.46 -8.42
CA PHE A 288 -0.38 -10.53 -8.50
C PHE A 288 -0.89 -9.14 -8.10
N SER A 289 -0.41 -8.61 -6.98
CA SER A 289 -0.76 -7.22 -6.64
C SER A 289 0.03 -6.28 -7.54
N ARG A 290 -0.63 -5.23 -8.03
CA ARG A 290 -0.13 -4.27 -9.03
C ARG A 290 1.19 -3.57 -8.64
N ASN A 291 1.59 -3.63 -7.37
CA ASN A 291 2.74 -2.90 -6.85
C ASN A 291 4.12 -3.59 -7.05
N GLU A 292 4.23 -4.59 -7.95
CA GLU A 292 5.43 -5.35 -8.39
C GLU A 292 6.36 -5.94 -7.30
N LYS A 293 6.10 -5.66 -6.03
CA LYS A 293 6.92 -6.02 -4.87
C LYS A 293 6.26 -7.08 -4.02
N ARG A 294 5.00 -7.46 -4.30
CA ARG A 294 4.24 -8.42 -3.50
C ARG A 294 3.48 -9.39 -4.40
N LEU A 295 3.78 -10.69 -4.24
CA LEU A 295 2.95 -11.78 -4.73
C LEU A 295 2.11 -12.32 -3.59
N THR A 296 0.82 -12.49 -3.83
CA THR A 296 -0.10 -13.12 -2.89
C THR A 296 -0.56 -14.44 -3.48
N PHE A 297 -0.43 -15.51 -2.71
CA PHE A 297 -0.89 -16.85 -3.04
C PHE A 297 -2.14 -17.07 -2.21
N LYS A 298 -3.26 -17.36 -2.86
CA LYS A 298 -4.49 -17.75 -2.20
C LYS A 298 -4.65 -19.25 -2.39
N GLN A 299 -4.60 -19.99 -1.29
CA GLN A 299 -4.90 -21.41 -1.33
C GLN A 299 -6.40 -21.62 -1.55
N THR A 300 -6.79 -22.80 -2.03
CA THR A 300 -8.20 -23.17 -2.24
C THR A 300 -9.01 -23.17 -0.94
N ASP A 301 -8.35 -23.31 0.21
CA ASP A 301 -8.91 -23.18 1.56
C ASP A 301 -9.09 -21.71 2.03
N GLY A 302 -8.71 -20.74 1.20
CA GLY A 302 -8.80 -19.30 1.50
C GLY A 302 -7.57 -18.71 2.20
N VAL A 303 -6.55 -19.52 2.56
CA VAL A 303 -5.36 -19.02 3.25
C VAL A 303 -4.49 -18.17 2.31
N LEU A 304 -4.22 -16.93 2.72
CA LEU A 304 -3.36 -16.00 1.99
C LEU A 304 -1.90 -16.12 2.46
N THR A 305 -1.00 -16.45 1.55
CA THR A 305 0.45 -16.39 1.77
C THR A 305 1.05 -15.25 0.95
N VAL A 306 1.71 -14.28 1.58
CA VAL A 306 2.29 -13.12 0.90
C VAL A 306 3.81 -13.25 0.81
N PHE A 307 4.35 -13.13 -0.40
CA PHE A 307 5.78 -13.10 -0.67
C PHE A 307 6.18 -11.74 -1.22
N THR A 308 7.29 -11.21 -0.70
CA THR A 308 7.79 -9.89 -1.08
C THR A 308 8.99 -10.07 -2.01
N LYS A 309 9.06 -9.27 -3.09
CA LYS A 309 10.18 -9.29 -4.04
C LYS A 309 11.47 -9.05 -3.26
N PHE A 310 12.41 -9.98 -3.41
CA PHE A 310 13.71 -9.82 -2.81
C PHE A 310 14.44 -8.70 -3.56
N GLU A 311 14.74 -7.61 -2.87
CA GLU A 311 15.61 -6.56 -3.39
C GLU A 311 16.97 -7.20 -3.69
N ASP A 312 17.63 -6.80 -4.79
CA ASP A 312 18.91 -7.40 -5.22
C ASP A 312 19.86 -7.52 -4.01
N PRO A 313 20.21 -8.74 -3.59
CA PRO A 313 20.99 -8.96 -2.36
C PRO A 313 22.33 -8.25 -2.42
N VAL A 314 22.93 -8.09 -3.61
CA VAL A 314 24.19 -7.38 -3.78
C VAL A 314 24.01 -5.91 -3.43
N LYS A 315 22.93 -5.29 -3.91
CA LYS A 315 22.58 -3.90 -3.61
C LYS A 315 22.27 -3.70 -2.12
N LEU A 316 21.53 -4.62 -1.51
CA LEU A 316 21.18 -4.56 -0.09
C LEU A 316 22.42 -4.74 0.81
N ILE A 317 23.28 -5.72 0.50
CA ILE A 317 24.57 -5.94 1.20
C ILE A 317 25.45 -4.69 1.06
N ARG A 318 25.55 -4.10 -0.14
CA ARG A 318 26.32 -2.86 -0.37
C ARG A 318 25.77 -1.71 0.46
N ARG A 319 24.45 -1.52 0.52
CA ARG A 319 23.80 -0.47 1.32
C ARG A 319 24.09 -0.62 2.81
N HIS A 320 23.98 -1.84 3.36
CA HIS A 320 24.33 -2.10 4.76
C HIS A 320 25.82 -1.91 5.05
N ARG A 321 26.72 -2.28 4.13
CA ARG A 321 28.16 -2.02 4.28
C ARG A 321 28.48 -0.52 4.28
N LEU A 322 27.95 0.22 3.32
CA LEU A 322 28.15 1.67 3.22
C LEU A 322 27.58 2.39 4.46
N SER A 323 26.35 2.05 4.87
CA SER A 323 25.74 2.60 6.06
C SER A 323 26.57 2.27 7.33
N GLY A 324 27.02 1.02 7.47
CA GLY A 324 27.85 0.61 8.61
C GLY A 324 29.15 1.39 8.71
N TRP A 325 29.89 1.52 7.60
CA TRP A 325 31.14 2.29 7.57
C TRP A 325 30.92 3.79 7.81
N SER A 326 29.87 4.37 7.23
CA SER A 326 29.56 5.79 7.45
C SER A 326 29.27 6.12 8.92
N GLN A 327 28.56 5.24 9.63
CA GLN A 327 28.26 5.42 11.06
C GLN A 327 29.51 5.26 11.93
N ILE A 328 30.38 4.30 11.60
CA ILE A 328 31.67 4.14 12.30
C ILE A 328 32.54 5.39 12.12
N ALA A 329 32.67 5.89 10.88
CA ALA A 329 33.45 7.08 10.60
C ALA A 329 32.91 8.31 11.33
N ALA A 330 31.59 8.54 11.27
CA ALA A 330 30.93 9.64 11.99
C ALA A 330 31.12 9.53 13.51
N GLY A 331 31.00 8.32 14.07
CA GLY A 331 31.23 8.10 15.50
C GLY A 331 32.68 8.31 15.92
N LEU A 332 33.66 7.92 15.11
CA LEU A 332 35.08 8.19 15.40
C LEU A 332 35.39 9.69 15.37
N LEU A 333 34.85 10.42 14.38
CA LEU A 333 34.99 11.88 14.28
C LEU A 333 34.36 12.58 15.50
N GLY A 334 33.15 12.17 15.90
CA GLY A 334 32.47 12.74 17.06
C GLY A 334 33.18 12.46 18.39
N LEU A 335 33.80 11.28 18.56
CA LEU A 335 34.65 10.99 19.72
C LEU A 335 35.89 11.88 19.74
N GLY A 336 36.55 12.08 18.59
CA GLY A 336 37.70 12.98 18.47
C GLY A 336 37.35 14.42 18.83
N ALA A 337 36.22 14.93 18.32
CA ALA A 337 35.73 16.26 18.64
C ALA A 337 35.37 16.42 20.14
N SER A 338 34.75 15.39 20.73
CA SER A 338 34.41 15.39 22.15
C SER A 338 35.67 15.40 23.03
N TYR A 339 36.69 14.62 22.66
CA TYR A 339 37.98 14.60 23.36
C TYR A 339 38.70 15.95 23.25
N ALA A 340 38.74 16.55 22.05
CA ALA A 340 39.30 17.89 21.86
C ALA A 340 38.57 18.94 22.71
N GLY A 341 37.23 18.90 22.72
CA GLY A 341 36.40 19.77 23.57
C GLY A 341 36.72 19.60 25.06
N TYR A 342 36.82 18.37 25.54
CA TYR A 342 37.24 18.09 26.93
C TYR A 342 38.62 18.69 27.25
N SER A 343 39.61 18.48 26.36
CA SER A 343 40.96 19.01 26.56
C SER A 343 40.98 20.54 26.59
N THR A 344 40.19 21.21 25.75
CA THR A 344 40.09 22.68 25.79
C THR A 344 39.47 23.19 27.08
N LEU A 345 38.40 22.54 27.57
CA LEU A 345 37.79 22.88 28.87
C LEU A 345 38.77 22.66 30.02
N GLN A 346 39.55 21.57 29.99
CA GLN A 346 40.56 21.29 31.01
C GLN A 346 41.65 22.36 31.04
N ASN A 347 42.15 22.79 29.88
CA ASN A 347 43.14 23.86 29.80
C ASN A 347 42.57 25.19 30.32
N SER A 348 41.35 25.55 29.90
CA SER A 348 40.66 26.75 30.38
C SER A 348 40.45 26.75 31.90
N TYR A 349 40.14 25.59 32.47
CA TYR A 349 40.01 25.41 33.92
C TYR A 349 41.36 25.57 34.64
N ASN A 350 42.44 25.01 34.09
CA ASN A 350 43.78 25.17 34.64
C ASN A 350 44.19 26.66 34.65
N ASP A 351 43.91 27.40 33.58
CA ASP A 351 44.18 28.84 33.49
C ASP A 351 43.35 29.64 34.51
N TYR A 352 42.07 29.28 34.68
CA TYR A 352 41.20 29.86 35.70
C TYR A 352 41.74 29.64 37.12
N THR A 353 42.12 28.41 37.46
CA THR A 353 42.63 28.09 38.80
C THR A 353 43.95 28.80 39.08
N ALA A 354 44.83 28.93 38.08
CA ALA A 354 46.07 29.70 38.20
C ALA A 354 45.80 31.20 38.48
N LYS A 355 44.89 31.82 37.72
CA LYS A 355 44.51 33.24 37.93
C LYS A 355 43.87 33.47 39.29
N LEU A 356 42.96 32.59 39.72
CA LEU A 356 42.30 32.71 41.02
C LEU A 356 43.30 32.57 42.18
N THR A 357 44.29 31.68 42.04
CA THR A 357 45.37 31.53 43.01
C THR A 357 46.20 32.81 43.14
N SER A 358 46.54 33.45 42.01
CA SER A 358 47.24 34.75 42.00
C SER A 358 46.41 35.84 42.68
N LEU A 359 45.12 35.95 42.35
CA LEU A 359 44.21 36.93 42.94
C LEU A 359 44.06 36.74 44.46
N ASN A 360 43.96 35.49 44.91
CA ASN A 360 43.87 35.18 46.34
C ASN A 360 45.16 35.54 47.09
N ALA A 361 46.33 35.40 46.45
CA ALA A 361 47.60 35.84 47.02
C ALA A 361 47.64 37.37 47.17
N GLU A 362 47.22 38.12 46.15
CA GLU A 362 47.13 39.59 46.19
C GLU A 362 46.12 40.09 47.23
N TYR A 363 44.95 39.45 47.31
CA TYR A 363 43.92 39.77 48.30
C TYR A 363 44.44 39.60 49.73
N ASN A 364 45.17 38.51 50.00
CA ASN A 364 45.77 38.29 51.31
C ASN A 364 46.78 39.39 51.67
N LEU A 365 47.61 39.82 50.72
CA LEU A 365 48.57 40.91 50.92
C LEU A 365 47.85 42.24 51.21
N TRP A 366 46.83 42.57 50.42
CA TRP A 366 46.02 43.78 50.64
C TRP A 366 45.31 43.76 52.01
N LYS A 367 44.76 42.60 52.42
CA LYS A 367 44.10 42.44 53.72
C LYS A 367 45.07 42.66 54.87
N THR A 368 46.30 42.14 54.77
CA THR A 368 47.36 42.39 55.75
C THR A 368 47.73 43.88 55.83
N LEU A 369 47.81 44.58 54.68
CA LEU A 369 48.16 46.00 54.65
C LEU A 369 47.08 46.93 55.21
N THR A 370 45.81 46.60 54.99
CA THR A 370 44.67 47.48 55.34
C THR A 370 44.06 47.22 56.71
N GLN A 371 44.45 46.14 57.38
CA GLN A 371 43.89 45.68 58.67
C GLN A 371 42.36 45.53 58.67
N GLN A 372 41.72 45.36 57.50
CA GLN A 372 40.27 45.18 57.42
C GLN A 372 39.84 43.76 57.81
N SER A 373 38.80 43.65 58.63
CA SER A 373 38.15 42.39 59.03
C SER A 373 37.20 41.84 57.95
N GLY A 374 37.60 41.88 56.68
CA GLY A 374 36.78 41.44 55.54
C GLY A 374 36.62 39.91 55.46
N GLY A 375 35.73 39.46 54.56
CA GLY A 375 35.45 38.06 54.27
C GLY A 375 36.66 37.22 53.84
N GLY A 376 36.46 35.91 53.66
CA GLY A 376 37.49 35.01 53.14
C GLY A 376 37.74 35.22 51.64
N PRO A 377 38.91 34.79 51.12
CA PRO A 377 39.15 34.80 49.68
C PRO A 377 38.13 33.90 48.94
N PRO A 378 37.78 34.22 47.69
CA PRO A 378 36.89 33.37 46.89
C PRO A 378 37.44 31.94 46.74
N THR A 379 36.54 30.96 46.84
CA THR A 379 36.85 29.54 46.69
C THR A 379 36.88 29.13 45.22
N THR A 380 37.78 28.23 44.88
CA THR A 380 37.87 27.66 43.52
C THR A 380 36.63 26.84 43.20
N LEU A 381 35.99 27.12 42.07
CA LEU A 381 34.91 26.28 41.54
C LEU A 381 35.44 24.89 41.18
N SER A 382 34.61 23.86 41.31
CA SER A 382 34.97 22.53 40.78
C SER A 382 35.02 22.57 39.24
N PHE A 383 35.75 21.64 38.62
CA PHE A 383 35.79 21.54 37.16
C PHE A 383 34.39 21.44 36.55
N ASN A 384 33.50 20.67 37.18
CA ASN A 384 32.12 20.48 36.69
C ASN A 384 31.30 21.78 36.77
N ASP A 385 31.44 22.53 37.85
CA ASP A 385 30.71 23.80 38.01
C ASP A 385 31.24 24.86 37.03
N TYR A 386 32.57 24.95 36.88
CA TYR A 386 33.22 25.86 35.93
C TYR A 386 32.85 25.56 34.48
N SER A 387 32.80 24.28 34.11
CA SER A 387 32.61 23.84 32.73
C SER A 387 31.14 23.73 32.32
N THR A 388 30.19 24.09 33.17
CA THR A 388 28.76 24.07 32.83
C THR A 388 28.39 25.31 31.99
N PRO A 389 27.73 25.15 30.82
CA PRO A 389 27.13 23.93 30.28
C PRO A 389 28.01 23.12 29.31
N GLY A 390 29.23 23.58 28.98
CA GLY A 390 30.11 22.96 27.98
C GLY A 390 30.43 21.48 28.20
N ILE A 391 30.56 21.04 29.45
CA ILE A 391 30.85 19.63 29.79
C ILE A 391 29.72 18.67 29.40
N TYR A 392 28.46 19.14 29.40
CA TYR A 392 27.33 18.35 28.91
C TYR A 392 27.39 18.15 27.40
N GLY A 393 27.86 19.15 26.65
CA GLY A 393 28.09 19.03 25.21
C GLY A 393 29.15 17.97 24.90
N VAL A 394 30.25 17.95 25.66
CA VAL A 394 31.33 16.97 25.52
C VAL A 394 30.87 15.55 25.82
N TYR A 395 30.20 15.33 26.97
CA TYR A 395 29.73 13.99 27.32
C TYR A 395 28.58 13.50 26.44
N GLY A 396 27.64 14.39 26.10
CA GLY A 396 26.55 14.09 25.17
C GLY A 396 27.09 13.71 23.78
N GLY A 397 28.05 14.47 23.27
CA GLY A 397 28.76 14.17 22.02
C GLY A 397 29.44 12.80 22.06
N GLY A 398 30.15 12.49 23.16
CA GLY A 398 30.84 11.21 23.33
C GLY A 398 29.89 10.00 23.35
N ALA A 399 28.75 10.12 24.04
CA ALA A 399 27.75 9.07 24.14
C ALA A 399 27.08 8.77 22.78
N VAL A 400 26.63 9.82 22.07
CA VAL A 400 26.03 9.68 20.73
C VAL A 400 27.01 9.05 19.74
N SER A 401 28.25 9.52 19.77
CA SER A 401 29.32 9.03 18.90
C SER A 401 29.62 7.54 19.12
N SER A 402 29.66 7.10 20.38
CA SER A 402 29.81 5.68 20.73
C SER A 402 28.64 4.84 20.22
N GLY A 403 27.42 5.36 20.34
CA GLY A 403 26.21 4.72 19.80
C GLY A 403 26.27 4.49 18.29
N LEU A 404 26.79 5.47 17.53
CA LEU A 404 26.97 5.36 16.09
C LEU A 404 27.97 4.25 15.72
N ILE A 405 29.09 4.12 16.43
CA ILE A 405 30.08 3.06 16.19
C ILE A 405 29.44 1.68 16.39
N VAL A 406 28.73 1.49 17.51
CA VAL A 406 28.07 0.20 17.81
C VAL A 406 27.02 -0.15 16.76
N ASN A 407 26.20 0.82 16.34
CA ASN A 407 25.21 0.59 15.29
C ASN A 407 25.87 0.25 13.96
N GLY A 408 26.95 0.95 13.61
CA GLY A 408 27.71 0.69 12.39
C GLY A 408 28.28 -0.73 12.33
N ILE A 409 28.85 -1.22 13.43
CA ILE A 409 29.33 -2.61 13.57
C ILE A 409 28.17 -3.60 13.36
N ARG A 410 27.00 -3.36 13.97
CA ARG A 410 25.81 -4.22 13.78
C ARG A 410 25.39 -4.29 12.31
N GLN A 411 25.43 -3.18 11.58
CA GLN A 411 25.11 -3.15 10.14
C GLN A 411 26.11 -3.97 9.32
N LEU A 412 27.41 -3.88 9.64
CA LEU A 412 28.45 -4.68 8.98
C LEU A 412 28.27 -6.18 9.24
N LEU A 413 27.95 -6.58 10.48
CA LEU A 413 27.65 -7.97 10.82
C LEU A 413 26.42 -8.49 10.07
N LYS A 414 25.37 -7.67 9.93
CA LYS A 414 24.17 -8.00 9.15
C LYS A 414 24.53 -8.23 7.68
N ALA A 415 25.34 -7.34 7.09
CA ALA A 415 25.85 -7.51 5.73
C ALA A 415 26.65 -8.82 5.55
N GLY A 416 27.50 -9.16 6.53
CA GLY A 416 28.26 -10.42 6.54
C GLY A 416 27.38 -11.67 6.58
N LYS A 417 26.33 -11.66 7.44
CA LYS A 417 25.35 -12.76 7.51
C LYS A 417 24.60 -12.93 6.18
N MET A 418 24.13 -11.84 5.57
CA MET A 418 23.46 -11.88 4.27
C MET A 418 24.37 -12.41 3.15
N LYS A 419 25.64 -11.98 3.11
CA LYS A 419 26.63 -12.50 2.14
C LYS A 419 26.80 -14.01 2.25
N ARG A 420 26.89 -14.55 3.48
CA ARG A 420 27.01 -16.01 3.73
C ARG A 420 25.75 -16.80 3.35
N GLN A 421 24.57 -16.21 3.53
CA GLN A 421 23.32 -16.85 3.10
C GLN A 421 23.23 -16.88 1.58
N TYR A 422 23.57 -15.77 0.92
CA TYR A 422 23.53 -15.67 -0.53
C TYR A 422 24.55 -16.60 -1.21
N SER A 423 25.78 -16.71 -0.69
CA SER A 423 26.78 -17.61 -1.25
C SER A 423 26.35 -19.08 -1.21
N LYS A 424 25.57 -19.49 -0.21
CA LYS A 424 25.03 -20.87 -0.12
C LYS A 424 23.91 -21.14 -1.12
N LEU A 425 23.14 -20.11 -1.48
CA LEU A 425 22.09 -20.20 -2.48
C LEU A 425 22.66 -20.24 -3.90
N ALA A 426 23.82 -19.63 -4.15
CA ALA A 426 24.44 -19.61 -5.47
C ALA A 426 25.19 -20.90 -5.84
N THR A 427 25.46 -21.77 -4.87
CA THR A 427 26.18 -23.05 -5.06
C THR A 427 25.26 -24.25 -5.27
N HIS A 428 23.94 -24.04 -5.26
CA HIS A 428 22.89 -25.03 -5.55
C HIS A 428 22.09 -24.55 -6.75
#